data_AF-A0A7J8ZQF2-F1
#
_entry.id   AF-A0A7J8ZQF2-F1
#
_cell.length_a   1.000
_cell.length_b   1.000
_cell.length_c   1.000
_cell.angle_alpha   90.00
_cell.angle_beta   90.00
_cell.angle_gamma   90.00
#
_symmetry.space_group_name_H-M   'P 1'
#
loop_
_entity.id
_entity.type
_entity.pdbx_description
1 polymer ?
#
loop_
_entity_poly.entity_id
_entity_poly.type
_entity_poly.pdbx_seq_one_letter_code
_entity_poly.pdbx_strand_id
1 'polypeptide(L)'
;MASFERASPALKEILLRIYNAEKPIVVDYHLYEFGSVEYHIKSSVSEPQVTYLSISTPFLSQGVFLSYGLSPFTLKMVRQISTDVLHIVEPANDGYQLTLRLDFSKLPHDKESLKIITEVSSVQAVILSSQLKEMLQNVNSWDSSQGTYKPIKLIYHPKEPFYVIRQ
;
A
#
# COMPACT_ATOMS: atom_id res chain seq x y z
N MET A 1 -25.57 -0.24 5.32
CA MET A 1 -24.39 0.51 4.87
C MET A 1 -23.49 -0.47 4.14
N ALA A 2 -23.17 -0.25 2.87
CA ALA A 2 -22.17 -1.06 2.18
C ALA A 2 -20.80 -0.71 2.80
N SER A 3 -20.19 -1.66 3.51
CA SER A 3 -18.82 -1.49 3.99
C SER A 3 -17.89 -1.58 2.79
N PHE A 4 -17.04 -0.59 2.56
CA PHE A 4 -15.95 -0.74 1.61
C PHE A 4 -14.99 -1.81 2.15
N GLU A 5 -14.63 -2.78 1.31
CA GLU A 5 -13.60 -3.74 1.65
C GLU A 5 -12.23 -3.03 1.71
N ARG A 6 -11.37 -3.43 2.65
CA ARG A 6 -10.01 -2.89 2.75
C ARG A 6 -9.12 -3.32 1.59
N ALA A 7 -9.43 -4.47 0.99
CA ALA A 7 -8.69 -5.00 -0.13
C ALA A 7 -9.19 -4.35 -1.42
N SER A 8 -8.27 -3.93 -2.28
CA SER A 8 -8.57 -3.55 -3.66
C SER A 8 -9.19 -4.76 -4.38
N PRO A 9 -10.46 -4.67 -4.85
CA PRO A 9 -11.10 -5.78 -5.54
C PRO A 9 -10.43 -6.04 -6.90
N ALA A 10 -10.01 -4.99 -7.61
CA ALA A 10 -9.37 -5.11 -8.91
C ALA A 10 -7.95 -5.72 -8.79
N LEU A 11 -7.15 -5.28 -7.81
CA LEU A 11 -5.84 -5.88 -7.54
C LEU A 11 -5.99 -7.34 -7.14
N LYS A 12 -6.95 -7.66 -6.27
CA LYS A 12 -7.24 -9.03 -5.84
C LYS A 12 -7.57 -9.94 -7.03
N GLU A 13 -8.42 -9.49 -7.94
CA GLU A 13 -8.78 -10.24 -9.13
C GLU A 13 -7.57 -10.48 -10.05
N ILE A 14 -6.74 -9.45 -10.27
CA ILE A 14 -5.52 -9.57 -11.08
C ILE A 14 -4.54 -10.58 -10.45
N LEU A 15 -4.28 -10.47 -9.15
CA LEU A 15 -3.36 -11.37 -8.45
C LEU A 15 -3.88 -12.82 -8.43
N LEU A 16 -5.19 -13.02 -8.22
CA LEU A 16 -5.81 -14.34 -8.32
C LEU A 16 -5.69 -14.92 -9.74
N ARG A 17 -5.85 -14.09 -10.77
CA ARG A 17 -5.71 -14.54 -12.16
C ARG A 17 -4.28 -14.98 -12.48
N ILE A 18 -3.28 -14.26 -11.97
CA ILE A 18 -1.87 -14.64 -12.15
C ILE A 18 -1.57 -15.93 -11.37
N TYR A 19 -2.02 -16.03 -10.12
CA TYR A 19 -1.81 -17.19 -9.27
C TYR A 19 -2.46 -18.48 -9.82
N ASN A 20 -3.69 -18.40 -10.34
CA ASN A 20 -4.42 -19.56 -10.86
C ASN A 20 -4.03 -19.94 -12.30
N ALA A 21 -3.08 -19.25 -12.92
CA ALA A 21 -2.71 -19.53 -14.29
C ALA A 21 -1.93 -20.85 -14.40
N GLU A 22 -2.43 -21.80 -15.20
CA GLU A 22 -1.74 -23.07 -15.46
C GLU A 22 -0.38 -22.89 -16.15
N LYS A 23 -0.23 -21.79 -16.90
CA LYS A 23 1.00 -21.41 -17.58
C LYS A 23 1.41 -20.01 -17.17
N PRO A 24 2.71 -19.70 -17.08
CA PRO A 24 3.16 -18.36 -16.78
C PRO A 24 2.57 -17.32 -17.74
N ILE A 25 1.92 -16.31 -17.18
CA ILE A 25 1.36 -15.19 -17.94
C ILE A 25 2.29 -14.00 -17.75
N VAL A 26 2.59 -13.31 -18.85
CA VAL A 26 3.25 -12.00 -18.83
C VAL A 26 2.17 -10.94 -18.62
N VAL A 27 2.28 -10.16 -17.57
CA VAL A 27 1.41 -9.02 -17.31
C VAL A 27 2.22 -7.74 -17.21
N ASP A 28 1.65 -6.65 -17.70
CA ASP A 28 2.11 -5.28 -17.52
C ASP A 28 0.85 -4.41 -17.42
N TYR A 29 0.30 -4.32 -16.22
CA TYR A 29 -0.98 -3.65 -15.96
C TYR A 29 -0.79 -2.42 -15.09
N HIS A 30 -1.45 -1.33 -15.49
CA HIS A 30 -1.63 -0.13 -14.66
C HIS A 30 -3.08 -0.05 -14.19
N LEU A 31 -3.28 0.14 -12.90
CA LEU A 31 -4.59 0.27 -12.26
C LEU A 31 -4.63 1.55 -11.43
N TYR A 32 -5.71 2.31 -11.58
CA TYR A 32 -5.98 3.52 -10.81
C TYR A 32 -7.19 3.30 -9.91
N GLU A 33 -7.06 3.61 -8.62
CA GLU A 33 -8.11 3.45 -7.62
C GLU A 33 -8.38 4.72 -6.81
N PHE A 34 -9.42 4.65 -5.97
CA PHE A 34 -9.79 5.72 -5.05
C PHE A 34 -8.62 6.14 -4.16
N GLY A 35 -8.51 7.45 -3.90
CA GLY A 35 -7.39 8.01 -3.16
C GLY A 35 -6.15 8.31 -4.01
N SER A 36 -6.31 8.44 -5.32
CA SER A 36 -5.20 8.68 -6.27
C SER A 36 -4.10 7.63 -6.16
N VAL A 37 -4.50 6.38 -5.97
CA VAL A 37 -3.58 5.26 -5.87
C VAL A 37 -3.36 4.71 -7.28
N GLU A 38 -2.10 4.52 -7.64
CA GLU A 38 -1.69 3.82 -8.83
C GLU A 38 -0.98 2.53 -8.45
N TYR A 39 -1.42 1.44 -9.05
CA TYR A 39 -0.74 0.16 -9.03
C TYR A 39 -0.14 -0.15 -10.39
N HIS A 40 1.06 -0.70 -10.36
CA HIS A 40 1.71 -1.27 -11.53
C HIS A 40 2.09 -2.72 -11.25
N ILE A 41 1.50 -3.63 -12.02
CA ILE A 41 1.65 -5.08 -11.85
C ILE A 41 2.43 -5.63 -13.03
N LYS A 42 3.61 -6.18 -12.76
CA LYS A 42 4.50 -6.77 -13.76
C LYS A 42 4.87 -8.21 -13.43
N SER A 43 4.77 -9.09 -14.40
CA SER A 43 5.35 -10.44 -14.34
C SER A 43 6.17 -10.71 -15.61
N SER A 44 7.18 -11.57 -15.51
CA SER A 44 8.09 -11.91 -16.62
C SER A 44 8.11 -13.40 -16.88
N VAL A 45 8.40 -13.80 -18.12
CA VAL A 45 8.63 -15.21 -18.47
C VAL A 45 9.88 -15.75 -17.78
N SER A 46 10.87 -14.90 -17.48
CA SER A 46 12.12 -15.29 -16.83
C SER A 46 11.93 -15.68 -15.36
N GLU A 47 10.95 -15.08 -14.67
CA GLU A 47 10.60 -15.36 -13.28
C GLU A 47 9.09 -15.61 -13.17
N PRO A 48 8.60 -16.77 -13.64
CA PRO A 48 7.17 -17.02 -13.82
C PRO A 48 6.36 -17.08 -12.51
N GLN A 49 7.03 -17.37 -11.38
CA GLN A 49 6.43 -17.45 -10.05
C GLN A 49 6.43 -16.11 -9.32
N VAL A 50 6.98 -15.07 -9.94
CA VAL A 50 7.25 -13.79 -9.32
C VAL A 50 6.44 -12.71 -10.01
N THR A 51 5.77 -11.90 -9.20
CA THR A 51 5.05 -10.71 -9.66
C THR A 51 5.54 -9.50 -8.90
N TYR A 52 5.90 -8.46 -9.62
CA TYR A 52 6.24 -7.15 -9.06
C TYR A 52 4.97 -6.31 -8.98
N LEU A 53 4.71 -5.75 -7.80
CA LEU A 53 3.63 -4.82 -7.52
C LEU A 53 4.24 -3.50 -7.06
N SER A 54 4.24 -2.49 -7.93
CA SER A 54 4.67 -1.13 -7.60
C SER A 54 3.47 -0.25 -7.28
N ILE A 55 3.60 0.62 -6.29
CA ILE A 55 2.50 1.39 -5.70
C ILE A 55 2.91 2.85 -5.56
N SER A 56 2.04 3.74 -6.03
CA SER A 56 2.12 5.19 -5.82
C SER A 56 0.82 5.67 -5.18
N THR A 57 0.92 6.44 -4.11
CA THR A 57 -0.20 6.98 -3.34
C THR A 57 0.18 8.34 -2.74
N PRO A 58 -0.75 9.28 -2.54
CA PRO A 58 -0.45 10.51 -1.81
C PRO A 58 0.05 10.20 -0.39
N PHE A 59 1.02 10.99 0.09
CA PHE A 59 1.39 10.99 1.50
C PHE A 59 0.31 11.72 2.30
N LEU A 60 -0.26 11.03 3.28
CA LEU A 60 -1.43 11.50 4.00
C LEU A 60 -1.12 12.80 4.77
N SER A 61 0.05 12.96 5.39
CA SER A 61 0.44 14.21 6.04
C SER A 61 1.76 14.76 5.47
N GLN A 62 1.80 16.06 5.16
CA GLN A 62 3.00 16.74 4.64
C GLN A 62 4.01 17.18 5.72
N GLY A 63 3.80 16.82 7.00
CA GLY A 63 4.67 17.23 8.10
C GLY A 63 5.88 16.32 8.29
N VAL A 64 7.08 16.92 8.39
CA VAL A 64 8.41 16.38 8.81
C VAL A 64 8.98 15.17 8.05
N PHE A 65 8.17 14.31 7.44
CA PHE A 65 8.62 13.14 6.68
C PHE A 65 8.84 13.49 5.20
N LEU A 66 9.83 14.36 4.92
CA LEU A 66 10.25 14.78 3.57
C LEU A 66 11.36 13.90 2.98
N SER A 67 11.47 12.64 3.38
CA SER A 67 12.27 11.67 2.64
C SER A 67 11.40 11.07 1.54
N TYR A 68 11.94 10.91 0.33
CA TYR A 68 11.32 10.44 -0.92
C TYR A 68 10.63 9.03 -0.87
N GLY A 69 10.17 8.55 0.28
CA GLY A 69 9.58 7.24 0.46
C GLY A 69 8.72 7.12 1.73
N LEU A 70 8.15 5.94 1.91
CA LEU A 70 7.31 5.61 3.08
C LEU A 70 8.16 5.62 4.37
N SER A 71 7.52 5.95 5.50
CA SER A 71 8.18 5.90 6.81
C SER A 71 8.66 4.48 7.16
N PRO A 72 9.71 4.32 7.98
CA PRO A 72 10.14 3.00 8.46
C PRO A 72 9.03 2.22 9.15
N PHE A 73 8.14 2.91 9.86
CA PHE A 73 6.97 2.29 10.48
C PHE A 73 6.00 1.73 9.43
N THR A 74 5.68 2.50 8.39
CA THR A 74 4.82 2.03 7.30
C THR A 74 5.44 0.84 6.57
N LEU A 75 6.74 0.88 6.25
CA LEU A 75 7.44 -0.25 5.63
C LEU A 75 7.39 -1.51 6.52
N LYS A 76 7.54 -1.35 7.84
CA LYS A 76 7.38 -2.46 8.79
C LYS A 76 5.97 -3.05 8.73
N MET A 77 4.93 -2.21 8.71
CA MET A 77 3.54 -2.68 8.64
C MET A 77 3.25 -3.40 7.31
N VAL A 78 3.81 -2.93 6.19
CA VAL A 78 3.70 -3.59 4.89
C VAL A 78 4.39 -4.95 4.89
N ARG A 79 5.59 -5.09 5.47
CA ARG A 79 6.28 -6.38 5.60
C ARG A 79 5.48 -7.41 6.43
N GLN A 80 4.64 -6.94 7.35
CA GLN A 80 3.81 -7.78 8.20
C GLN A 80 2.54 -8.31 7.51
N ILE A 81 2.24 -7.87 6.28
CA ILE A 81 1.10 -8.38 5.51
C ILE A 81 1.28 -9.87 5.20
N SER A 82 2.45 -10.27 4.72
CA SER A 82 2.80 -11.67 4.50
C SER A 82 4.31 -11.83 4.41
N THR A 83 4.93 -12.38 5.46
CA THR A 83 6.41 -12.43 5.57
C THR A 83 7.07 -13.39 4.58
N ASP A 84 6.36 -14.42 4.14
CA ASP A 84 6.93 -15.44 3.27
C ASP A 84 6.82 -15.03 1.79
N VAL A 85 5.65 -14.54 1.39
CA VAL A 85 5.28 -14.25 0.00
C VAL A 85 5.75 -12.87 -0.46
N LEU A 86 5.72 -11.87 0.42
CA LEU A 86 5.93 -10.47 0.07
C LEU A 86 7.31 -9.98 0.55
N HIS A 87 8.10 -9.45 -0.39
CA HIS A 87 9.40 -8.84 -0.12
C HIS A 87 9.40 -7.41 -0.66
N ILE A 88 9.88 -6.45 0.14
CA ILE A 88 10.05 -5.07 -0.33
C ILE A 88 11.33 -4.99 -1.17
N VAL A 89 11.22 -4.43 -2.37
CA VAL A 89 12.36 -4.17 -3.27
C VAL A 89 12.85 -2.75 -3.03
N GLU A 90 14.16 -2.63 -2.79
CA GLU A 90 14.84 -1.34 -2.58
C GLU A 90 15.99 -1.19 -3.60
N PRO A 91 16.06 -0.07 -4.35
CA PRO A 91 15.08 1.01 -4.42
C PRO A 91 13.75 0.57 -5.07
N ALA A 92 12.67 1.34 -4.85
CA ALA A 92 11.43 1.14 -5.59
C ALA A 92 11.63 1.45 -7.08
N ASN A 93 10.78 0.87 -7.94
CA ASN A 93 10.76 1.18 -9.36
C ASN A 93 10.49 2.66 -9.61
N ASP A 94 11.08 3.20 -10.67
CA ASP A 94 10.95 4.60 -11.05
C ASP A 94 9.48 5.04 -11.14
N GLY A 95 9.15 6.16 -10.49
CA GLY A 95 7.79 6.70 -10.45
C GLY A 95 6.91 6.15 -9.31
N TYR A 96 7.40 5.18 -8.54
CA TYR A 96 6.66 4.56 -7.44
C TYR A 96 7.35 4.74 -6.10
N GLN A 97 6.57 4.74 -5.02
CA GLN A 97 7.08 4.94 -3.65
C GLN A 97 7.39 3.61 -2.95
N LEU A 98 6.80 2.52 -3.45
CA LEU A 98 6.97 1.17 -2.94
C LEU A 98 6.94 0.19 -4.10
N THR A 99 7.83 -0.79 -4.09
CA THR A 99 7.76 -1.95 -4.98
C THR A 99 7.86 -3.22 -4.16
N LEU A 100 6.95 -4.15 -4.43
CA LEU A 100 6.84 -5.43 -3.76
C LEU A 100 7.15 -6.53 -4.75
N ARG A 101 8.00 -7.48 -4.35
CA ARG A 101 8.20 -8.76 -5.04
C ARG A 101 7.31 -9.79 -4.35
N LEU A 102 6.31 -10.29 -5.08
CA LEU A 102 5.39 -11.32 -4.64
C LEU A 102 5.86 -12.66 -5.22
N ASP A 103 6.17 -13.62 -4.35
CA ASP A 103 6.61 -14.97 -4.72
C ASP A 103 5.48 -15.98 -4.51
N PHE A 104 4.75 -16.27 -5.58
CA PHE A 104 3.59 -17.16 -5.52
C PHE A 104 3.95 -18.62 -5.29
N SER A 105 5.22 -19.02 -5.49
CA SER A 105 5.68 -20.38 -5.15
C SER A 105 5.63 -20.68 -3.65
N LYS A 106 5.57 -19.63 -2.82
CA LYS A 106 5.48 -19.73 -1.36
C LYS A 106 4.06 -19.68 -0.82
N LEU A 107 3.06 -19.55 -1.69
CA LEU A 107 1.66 -19.61 -1.27
C LEU A 107 1.25 -21.07 -0.98
N PRO A 108 0.49 -21.31 0.09
CA PRO A 108 -0.10 -22.63 0.35
C PRO A 108 -1.18 -22.95 -0.70
N HIS A 109 -1.26 -24.21 -1.14
CA HIS A 109 -2.23 -24.67 -2.13
C HIS A 109 -3.62 -24.97 -1.51
N ASP A 110 -4.21 -24.00 -0.83
CA ASP A 110 -5.55 -24.13 -0.24
C ASP A 110 -6.27 -22.78 -0.03
N LYS A 111 -7.30 -22.75 0.83
CA LYS A 111 -8.07 -21.54 1.17
C LYS A 111 -7.21 -20.42 1.76
N GLU A 112 -6.03 -20.71 2.30
CA GLU A 112 -5.11 -19.71 2.84
C GLU A 112 -4.51 -18.84 1.74
N SER A 113 -4.34 -19.35 0.51
CA SER A 113 -3.87 -18.53 -0.64
C SER A 113 -4.77 -17.33 -0.91
N LEU A 114 -6.09 -17.54 -0.91
CA LEU A 114 -7.08 -16.48 -1.11
C LEU A 114 -7.03 -15.44 0.00
N LYS A 115 -6.78 -15.87 1.24
CA LYS A 115 -6.61 -14.98 2.38
C LYS A 115 -5.35 -14.11 2.20
N ILE A 116 -4.21 -14.71 1.87
CA ILE A 116 -2.96 -13.98 1.66
C ILE A 116 -3.07 -13.01 0.47
N ILE A 117 -3.65 -13.44 -0.65
CA ILE A 117 -3.87 -12.54 -1.80
C ILE A 117 -4.81 -11.39 -1.42
N THR A 118 -5.84 -11.63 -0.60
CA THR A 118 -6.70 -10.57 -0.08
C THR A 118 -5.94 -9.61 0.85
N GLU A 119 -5.07 -10.13 1.71
CA GLU A 119 -4.21 -9.32 2.60
C GLU A 119 -3.21 -8.47 1.79
N VAL A 120 -2.54 -9.04 0.79
CA VAL A 120 -1.67 -8.29 -0.16
C VAL A 120 -2.46 -7.20 -0.87
N SER A 121 -3.69 -7.50 -1.29
CA SER A 121 -4.56 -6.54 -1.96
C SER A 121 -5.02 -5.39 -1.04
N SER A 122 -4.80 -5.50 0.28
CA SER A 122 -5.09 -4.44 1.26
C SER A 122 -3.91 -3.51 1.54
N VAL A 123 -2.80 -3.63 0.79
CA VAL A 123 -1.57 -2.85 1.00
C VAL A 123 -1.79 -1.34 1.08
N GLN A 124 -2.71 -0.78 0.29
CA GLN A 124 -3.05 0.64 0.33
C GLN A 124 -3.73 1.03 1.65
N ALA A 125 -4.66 0.22 2.13
CA ALA A 125 -5.27 0.41 3.45
C ALA A 125 -4.22 0.31 4.58
N VAL A 126 -3.22 -0.58 4.44
CA VAL A 126 -2.11 -0.68 5.39
C VAL A 126 -1.24 0.58 5.37
N ILE A 127 -0.89 1.09 4.19
CA ILE A 127 -0.12 2.35 4.06
C ILE A 127 -0.89 3.52 4.70
N LEU A 128 -2.15 3.72 4.33
CA LEU A 128 -2.97 4.82 4.83
C LEU A 128 -3.18 4.74 6.34
N SER A 129 -3.53 3.56 6.86
CA SER A 129 -3.74 3.38 8.31
C SER A 129 -2.44 3.54 9.11
N SER A 130 -1.29 3.17 8.54
CA SER A 130 0.02 3.38 9.17
C SER A 130 0.36 4.86 9.27
N GLN A 131 0.20 5.60 8.17
CA GLN A 131 0.43 7.05 8.15
C GLN A 131 -0.53 7.79 9.10
N LEU A 132 -1.80 7.40 9.12
CA LEU A 132 -2.78 7.96 10.06
C LEU A 132 -2.38 7.67 11.51
N LYS A 133 -1.93 6.44 11.81
CA LYS A 133 -1.49 6.06 13.15
C LYS A 133 -0.27 6.86 13.60
N GLU A 134 0.73 7.03 12.73
CA GLU A 134 1.90 7.87 13.04
C GLU A 134 1.50 9.33 13.28
N MET A 135 0.63 9.89 12.45
CA MET A 135 0.10 11.24 12.64
C MET A 135 -0.59 11.38 13.99
N LEU A 136 -1.49 10.45 14.34
CA LEU A 136 -2.24 10.49 15.60
C LEU A 136 -1.34 10.28 16.82
N GLN A 137 -0.28 9.47 16.72
CA GLN A 137 0.69 9.30 17.80
C GLN A 137 1.50 10.59 18.06
N ASN A 138 1.76 11.36 17.00
CA ASN A 138 2.55 12.59 17.07
C ASN A 138 1.69 13.85 17.27
N VAL A 139 0.36 13.75 17.26
CA VAL A 139 -0.57 14.90 17.36
C VAL A 139 -0.33 15.77 18.60
N ASN A 140 0.11 15.16 19.71
CA ASN A 140 0.39 15.86 20.96
C ASN A 140 1.73 16.61 20.94
N SER A 141 2.64 16.23 20.05
CA SER A 141 3.97 16.85 19.94
C SER A 141 3.99 18.07 19.02
N TRP A 142 2.92 18.29 18.25
CA TRP A 142 2.77 19.45 17.35
C TRP A 142 2.23 20.72 18.05
N ASP A 143 2.28 20.76 19.38
CA ASP A 143 1.83 21.91 20.16
C ASP A 143 2.66 23.16 19.86
N SER A 144 2.01 24.16 19.28
CA SER A 144 2.51 25.53 19.31
C SER A 144 2.26 26.14 20.69
N SER A 145 3.27 26.83 21.21
CA SER A 145 3.35 27.53 22.50
C SER A 145 2.25 28.58 22.81
N GLN A 146 1.19 28.67 22.01
CA GLN A 146 0.13 29.68 22.11
C GLN A 146 -1.29 29.10 22.33
N GLY A 147 -1.41 27.88 22.86
CA GLY A 147 -2.70 27.35 23.35
C GLY A 147 -3.78 27.09 22.29
N THR A 148 -3.42 27.18 21.00
CA THR A 148 -4.30 26.83 19.87
C THR A 148 -3.70 25.64 19.11
N TYR A 149 -4.46 24.54 19.03
CA TYR A 149 -4.08 23.37 18.23
C TYR A 149 -4.21 23.72 16.75
N LYS A 150 -3.11 23.64 16.01
CA LYS A 150 -3.12 23.86 14.56
C LYS A 150 -3.78 22.65 13.86
N PRO A 151 -4.74 22.88 12.93
CA PRO A 151 -5.29 21.80 12.12
C PRO A 151 -4.20 21.08 11.32
N ILE A 152 -4.24 19.75 11.32
CA ILE A 152 -3.35 18.91 10.52
C ILE A 152 -4.03 18.65 9.19
N LYS A 153 -3.43 19.13 8.10
CA LYS A 153 -3.91 18.88 6.74
C LYS A 153 -3.56 17.46 6.31
N LEU A 154 -4.58 16.69 5.93
CA LEU A 154 -4.46 15.36 5.36
C LEU A 154 -4.82 15.34 3.88
N ILE A 155 -4.02 14.64 3.07
CA ILE A 155 -4.17 14.52 1.61
C ILE A 155 -4.39 13.06 1.25
N TYR A 156 -5.66 12.67 1.15
CA TYR A 156 -6.04 11.36 0.57
C TYR A 156 -6.20 11.46 -0.95
N HIS A 157 -6.72 12.57 -1.45
CA HIS A 157 -6.78 12.89 -2.86
C HIS A 157 -6.25 14.32 -3.07
N PRO A 158 -5.38 14.61 -4.06
CA PRO A 158 -4.72 15.90 -4.21
C PRO A 158 -5.68 17.11 -4.28
N LYS A 159 -6.90 16.89 -4.80
CA LYS A 159 -7.93 17.93 -4.93
C LYS A 159 -8.89 18.01 -3.74
N GLU A 160 -8.85 17.04 -2.82
CA GLU A 160 -9.81 16.90 -1.72
C GLU A 160 -9.08 16.66 -0.39
N PRO A 161 -8.38 17.69 0.14
CA PRO A 161 -7.77 17.59 1.45
C PRO A 161 -8.83 17.68 2.55
N PHE A 162 -8.57 17.03 3.67
CA PHE A 162 -9.37 17.17 4.89
C PHE A 162 -8.47 17.55 6.07
N TYR A 163 -9.07 18.01 7.16
CA TYR A 163 -8.33 18.53 8.31
C TYR A 163 -8.70 17.77 9.57
N VAL A 164 -7.69 17.39 10.35
CA VAL A 164 -7.86 16.82 11.67
C VAL A 164 -7.49 17.87 12.70
N ILE A 165 -8.41 18.14 13.63
CA ILE A 165 -8.25 19.12 14.70
C ILE A 165 -8.41 18.37 16.02
N ARG A 166 -7.45 18.58 16.92
CA ARG A 166 -7.54 18.09 18.30
C ARG A 166 -8.59 18.91 19.04
N GLN A 167 -9.55 18.23 19.65
CA GLN A 167 -10.55 18.80 20.55
C GLN A 167 -10.14 18.61 22.01
#